data_AF-A0A7C3QS25-F1
#
_entry.id   AF-A0A7C3QS25-F1
#
_cell.length_a   1.000
_cell.length_b   1.000
_cell.length_c   1.000
_cell.angle_alpha   90.00
_cell.angle_beta   90.00
_cell.angle_gamma   90.00
#
_symmetry.space_group_name_H-M   'P 1'
#
loop_
_entity.id
_entity.type
_entity.pdbx_description
1 polymer ?
#
loop_
_entity_poly.entity_id
_entity_poly.type
_entity_poly.pdbx_seq_one_letter_code
_entity_poly.pdbx_strand_id
1 'polypeptide(L)'
;MLKLGDAVVKYVIRARIEVAGVVEKPDIIGAIFGQTEGLFSPEYDLRELQDKGRIGRITVEVRQSNGKTVGEVIIPSNLDKVETALIAALIETVDRVGPYATKIKVIEIVDLRQEKLKKIVERAKEILRDIMHERAVDIKEVLAEVSEAVKIGEIIEYGPEKLPAGPEVETSDTLIIVEGRADVINLLKYGYKNVIAIEGAKGEIPKSLVDLAKNKKKVIVFVDGDRVGAMIAKNLANVIRVDSVARAPSGREVEELTGKEIQKALKNMVPLQTFLQSLTAEAVSAKTATTTEAEAVEATSIQVPETEVIPKTVEVLETYMIPNKVLEAINSLKGTLEAIIYDENWNELDRIPVKD
;
A
#
# COMPACT_ATOMS: atom_id res chain seq x y z
N MET A 1 33.20 -4.85 -23.21
CA MET A 1 32.85 -5.57 -21.97
C MET A 1 34.16 -6.09 -21.36
N LEU A 2 34.81 -5.30 -20.51
CA LEU A 2 36.08 -5.66 -19.87
C LEU A 2 35.78 -6.56 -18.67
N LYS A 3 36.16 -7.84 -18.73
CA LYS A 3 36.21 -8.72 -17.57
C LYS A 3 37.38 -8.28 -16.68
N LEU A 4 37.10 -7.43 -15.70
CA LEU A 4 38.01 -7.15 -14.59
C LEU A 4 37.90 -8.29 -13.58
N GLY A 5 39.03 -8.93 -13.26
CA GLY A 5 39.11 -9.89 -12.15
C GLY A 5 38.87 -9.21 -10.80
N ASP A 6 38.58 -10.02 -9.78
CA ASP A 6 38.00 -9.71 -8.46
C ASP A 6 38.81 -8.78 -7.52
N ALA A 7 39.36 -7.68 -8.03
CA ALA A 7 39.79 -6.55 -7.23
C ALA A 7 38.77 -5.40 -7.41
N VAL A 8 38.14 -4.97 -6.32
CA VAL A 8 37.20 -3.84 -6.34
C VAL A 8 37.98 -2.56 -6.65
N VAL A 9 38.03 -2.17 -7.92
CA VAL A 9 38.65 -0.91 -8.35
C VAL A 9 37.86 0.26 -7.76
N LYS A 10 38.55 1.11 -7.00
CA LYS A 10 37.99 2.32 -6.37
C LYS A 10 38.13 3.54 -7.27
N TYR A 11 39.31 3.70 -7.87
CA TYR A 11 39.67 4.85 -8.70
C TYR A 11 40.21 4.41 -10.05
N VAL A 12 40.09 5.27 -11.06
CA VAL A 12 40.76 5.11 -12.35
C VAL A 12 41.50 6.38 -12.69
N ILE A 13 42.82 6.28 -12.86
CA ILE A 13 43.65 7.38 -13.34
C ILE A 13 43.58 7.35 -14.87
N ARG A 14 43.22 8.49 -15.48
CA ARG A 14 43.26 8.71 -16.93
C ARG A 14 44.31 9.75 -17.25
N ALA A 15 45.27 9.39 -18.08
CA ALA A 15 46.32 10.29 -18.54
C ALA A 15 46.42 10.29 -20.06
N ARG A 16 46.71 11.45 -20.65
CA ARG A 16 47.07 11.56 -22.07
C ARG A 16 48.58 11.45 -22.20
N ILE A 17 49.03 10.74 -23.23
CA ILE A 17 50.44 10.62 -23.57
C ILE A 17 50.70 11.13 -25.00
N GLU A 18 51.77 11.88 -25.17
CA GLU A 18 52.28 12.35 -26.46
C GLU A 18 53.77 12.06 -26.57
N VAL A 19 54.15 11.20 -27.52
CA VAL A 19 55.54 10.77 -27.76
C VAL A 19 56.03 11.36 -29.09
N ALA A 20 57.21 11.96 -29.08
CA ALA A 20 57.87 12.56 -30.25
C ALA A 20 58.49 11.52 -31.21
N GLY A 21 57.87 10.35 -31.33
CA GLY A 21 58.32 9.25 -32.18
C GLY A 21 57.27 8.16 -32.31
N VAL A 22 57.59 7.16 -33.14
CA VAL A 22 56.76 5.98 -33.36
C VAL A 22 57.13 4.93 -32.32
N VAL A 23 56.18 4.60 -31.44
CA VAL A 23 56.34 3.60 -30.37
C VAL A 23 55.11 2.71 -30.29
N GLU A 24 55.26 1.52 -29.71
CA GLU A 24 54.17 0.60 -29.47
C GLU A 24 53.68 0.62 -28.01
N LYS A 25 52.55 -0.04 -27.75
CA LYS A 25 51.98 -0.15 -26.40
C LYS A 25 52.98 -0.75 -25.38
N PRO A 26 53.74 -1.82 -25.69
CA PRO A 26 54.69 -2.39 -24.75
C PRO A 26 55.81 -1.41 -24.36
N ASP A 27 56.28 -0.56 -25.28
CA ASP A 27 57.33 0.43 -25.00
C ASP A 27 56.88 1.45 -23.97
N ILE A 28 55.63 1.93 -24.09
CA ILE A 28 55.04 2.90 -23.17
C ILE A 28 54.86 2.28 -21.78
N ILE A 29 54.34 1.04 -21.72
CA ILE A 29 54.18 0.32 -20.45
C ILE A 29 55.56 0.09 -19.81
N GLY A 30 56.55 -0.31 -20.60
CA GLY A 30 57.93 -0.51 -20.15
C GLY A 30 58.57 0.76 -19.63
N ALA A 31 58.35 1.90 -20.28
CA ALA A 31 58.82 3.20 -19.83
C ALA A 31 58.17 3.64 -18.51
N ILE A 32 56.85 3.45 -18.38
CA ILE A 32 56.13 3.77 -17.15
C ILE A 32 56.69 2.96 -15.98
N PHE A 33 56.83 1.64 -16.11
CA PHE A 33 57.40 0.84 -15.03
C PHE A 33 58.88 1.17 -14.79
N GLY A 34 59.69 1.26 -15.84
CA GLY A 34 61.14 1.42 -15.70
C GLY A 34 61.58 2.76 -15.12
N GLN A 35 60.88 3.86 -15.43
CA GLN A 35 61.22 5.18 -14.89
C GLN A 35 60.58 5.46 -13.53
N THR A 36 59.57 4.70 -13.14
CA THR A 36 58.93 4.86 -11.83
C THR A 36 59.50 3.92 -10.77
N GLU A 37 60.23 2.88 -11.19
CA GLU A 37 60.90 1.92 -10.32
C GLU A 37 61.99 2.58 -9.46
N GLY A 38 61.99 2.27 -8.16
CA GLY A 38 63.01 2.74 -7.22
C GLY A 38 62.94 4.22 -6.80
N LEU A 39 61.95 4.99 -7.28
CA LEU A 39 61.74 6.38 -6.83
C LEU A 39 61.15 6.48 -5.42
N PHE A 40 60.41 5.45 -4.98
CA PHE A 40 59.81 5.36 -3.66
C PHE A 40 60.14 4.03 -2.99
N SER A 41 59.77 3.89 -1.72
CA SER A 41 59.79 2.63 -1.00
C SER A 41 59.04 1.52 -1.79
N PRO A 42 59.42 0.23 -1.65
CA PRO A 42 58.81 -0.88 -2.40
C PRO A 42 57.28 -1.01 -2.24
N GLU A 43 56.71 -0.42 -1.21
CA GLU A 43 55.26 -0.33 -0.98
C GLU A 43 54.51 0.58 -1.96
N TYR A 44 55.22 1.48 -2.67
CA TYR A 44 54.68 2.38 -3.69
C TYR A 44 55.21 2.11 -5.10
N ASP A 45 56.01 1.05 -5.28
CA ASP A 45 56.47 0.63 -6.59
C ASP A 45 55.30 0.08 -7.44
N LEU A 46 55.21 0.50 -8.70
CA LEU A 46 54.08 0.14 -9.56
C LEU A 46 53.99 -1.38 -9.83
N ARG A 47 55.12 -2.10 -9.95
CA ARG A 47 55.12 -3.55 -10.18
C ARG A 47 54.63 -4.27 -8.93
N GLU A 48 55.18 -3.92 -7.79
CA GLU A 48 54.78 -4.47 -6.47
C GLU A 48 53.30 -4.20 -6.17
N LEU A 49 52.81 -2.99 -6.47
CA LEU A 49 51.41 -2.63 -6.30
C LEU A 49 50.49 -3.41 -7.24
N GLN A 50 50.96 -3.72 -8.45
CA GLN A 50 50.22 -4.54 -9.41
C GLN A 50 50.16 -6.01 -8.98
N ASP A 51 51.28 -6.57 -8.50
CA ASP A 51 51.37 -7.95 -8.00
C ASP A 51 50.51 -8.15 -6.74
N LYS A 52 50.45 -7.14 -5.86
CA LYS A 52 49.57 -7.12 -4.68
C LYS A 52 48.10 -6.81 -5.02
N GLY A 53 47.77 -6.59 -6.29
CA GLY A 53 46.41 -6.26 -6.73
C GLY A 53 45.87 -4.90 -6.24
N ARG A 54 46.75 -4.02 -5.75
CA ARG A 54 46.40 -2.64 -5.35
C ARG A 54 46.29 -1.72 -6.57
N ILE A 55 47.08 -1.98 -7.61
CA ILE A 55 46.96 -1.37 -8.94
C ILE A 55 46.54 -2.45 -9.95
N GLY A 56 45.64 -2.09 -10.86
CA GLY A 56 45.21 -2.97 -11.93
C GLY A 56 46.20 -3.02 -13.11
N ARG A 57 45.80 -3.71 -14.17
CA ARG A 57 46.58 -3.72 -15.42
C ARG A 57 46.56 -2.33 -16.07
N ILE A 58 47.75 -1.75 -16.27
CA ILE A 58 47.93 -0.51 -17.03
C ILE A 58 47.52 -0.79 -18.47
N THR A 59 46.49 -0.08 -18.94
CA THR A 59 45.98 -0.19 -20.30
C THR A 59 46.40 1.03 -21.09
N VAL A 60 46.93 0.81 -22.29
CA VAL A 60 47.40 1.89 -23.17
C VAL A 60 46.72 1.76 -24.53
N GLU A 61 46.10 2.86 -24.96
CA GLU A 61 45.54 3.00 -26.30
C GLU A 61 46.30 4.08 -27.05
N VAL A 62 46.85 3.75 -28.21
CA VAL A 62 47.69 4.67 -28.99
C VAL A 62 47.24 4.71 -30.44
N ARG A 63 47.47 5.87 -31.06
CA ARG A 63 47.34 6.11 -32.49
C ARG A 63 48.59 6.84 -32.96
N GLN A 64 49.07 6.47 -34.14
CA GLN A 64 50.21 7.09 -34.78
C GLN A 64 49.70 8.15 -35.76
N SER A 65 50.26 9.35 -35.72
CA SER A 65 49.95 10.42 -36.66
C SER A 65 51.17 11.33 -36.83
N ASN A 66 51.53 11.64 -38.08
CA ASN A 66 52.65 12.54 -38.42
C ASN A 66 53.98 12.20 -37.72
N GLY A 67 54.33 10.91 -37.64
CA GLY A 67 55.58 10.45 -37.00
C GLY A 67 55.62 10.59 -35.47
N LYS A 68 54.49 10.94 -34.85
CA LYS A 68 54.30 11.00 -33.40
C LYS A 68 53.28 9.95 -32.96
N THR A 69 53.37 9.55 -31.70
CA THR A 69 52.40 8.64 -31.07
C THR A 69 51.60 9.40 -30.03
N VAL A 70 50.28 9.42 -30.16
CA VAL A 70 49.38 10.04 -29.19
C VAL A 70 48.46 8.97 -28.64
N GLY A 71 48.19 9.00 -27.34
CA GLY A 71 47.38 7.98 -26.70
C GLY A 71 46.79 8.36 -25.36
N GLU A 72 46.10 7.39 -24.78
CA GLU A 72 45.54 7.42 -23.45
C GLU A 72 46.11 6.25 -22.62
N VAL A 73 46.46 6.55 -21.38
CA VAL A 73 46.92 5.61 -20.36
C VAL A 73 45.84 5.54 -19.28
N ILE A 74 45.37 4.33 -19.02
CA ILE A 74 44.30 4.05 -18.06
C ILE A 74 44.83 3.10 -16.99
N ILE A 75 44.76 3.52 -15.73
CA ILE A 75 45.30 2.77 -14.60
C ILE A 75 44.22 2.61 -13.54
N PRO A 76 43.69 1.38 -13.37
CA PRO A 76 42.78 1.06 -12.27
C PRO A 76 43.54 1.06 -10.94
N SER A 77 42.94 1.63 -9.89
CA SER A 77 43.52 1.69 -8.55
C SER A 77 42.51 1.29 -7.48
N ASN A 78 42.94 0.47 -6.54
CA ASN A 78 42.23 0.14 -5.30
C ASN A 78 42.88 0.82 -4.07
N LEU A 79 43.84 1.71 -4.30
CA LEU A 79 44.48 2.55 -3.28
C LEU A 79 43.51 3.57 -2.69
N ASP A 80 43.94 4.27 -1.65
CA ASP A 80 43.20 5.44 -1.17
C ASP A 80 43.35 6.66 -2.11
N LYS A 81 42.68 7.76 -1.77
CA LYS A 81 42.68 8.98 -2.60
C LYS A 81 44.06 9.63 -2.70
N VAL A 82 44.82 9.65 -1.61
CA VAL A 82 46.12 10.32 -1.50
C VAL A 82 47.18 9.49 -2.22
N GLU A 83 47.21 8.19 -1.95
CA GLU A 83 48.08 7.22 -2.63
C GLU A 83 47.80 7.19 -4.14
N THR A 84 46.53 7.19 -4.57
CA THR A 84 46.19 7.23 -6.00
C THR A 84 46.68 8.53 -6.66
N ALA A 85 46.57 9.68 -5.98
CA ALA A 85 47.08 10.95 -6.49
C ALA A 85 48.62 10.96 -6.59
N LEU A 86 49.30 10.34 -5.62
CA LEU A 86 50.75 10.16 -5.66
C LEU A 86 51.18 9.33 -6.87
N ILE A 87 50.51 8.19 -7.11
CA ILE A 87 50.77 7.36 -8.29
C ILE A 87 50.52 8.14 -9.59
N ALA A 88 49.42 8.91 -9.65
CA ALA A 88 49.13 9.74 -10.82
C ALA A 88 50.25 10.75 -11.12
N ALA A 89 50.77 11.43 -10.08
CA ALA A 89 51.89 12.36 -10.21
C ALA A 89 53.19 11.66 -10.64
N LEU A 90 53.45 10.45 -10.12
CA LEU A 90 54.60 9.63 -10.48
C LEU A 90 54.59 9.23 -11.96
N ILE A 91 53.42 8.93 -12.54
CA ILE A 91 53.34 8.61 -13.97
C ILE A 91 53.53 9.85 -14.83
N GLU A 92 53.14 11.03 -14.33
CA GLU A 92 53.34 12.30 -15.03
C GLU A 92 54.82 12.70 -15.14
N THR A 93 55.71 12.14 -14.29
CA THR A 93 57.15 12.41 -14.35
C THR A 93 57.88 11.63 -15.45
N VAL A 94 57.22 10.65 -16.09
CA VAL A 94 57.82 9.87 -17.17
C VAL A 94 58.02 10.77 -18.39
N ASP A 95 59.28 10.98 -18.78
CA ASP A 95 59.68 11.99 -19.77
C ASP A 95 60.27 11.39 -21.05
N ARG A 96 60.56 10.08 -21.08
CA ARG A 96 61.01 9.36 -22.28
C ARG A 96 60.29 8.03 -22.50
N VAL A 97 60.13 7.63 -23.77
CA VAL A 97 59.71 6.27 -24.17
C VAL A 97 60.70 5.79 -25.23
N GLY A 98 61.51 4.79 -24.90
CA GLY A 98 62.67 4.41 -25.70
C GLY A 98 63.62 5.62 -25.90
N PRO A 99 64.03 5.96 -27.13
CA PRO A 99 64.88 7.12 -27.37
C PRO A 99 64.13 8.46 -27.37
N TYR A 100 62.79 8.44 -27.49
CA TYR A 100 61.98 9.62 -27.77
C TYR A 100 61.53 10.33 -26.49
N ALA A 101 61.46 11.65 -26.54
CA ALA A 101 60.82 12.45 -25.50
C ALA A 101 59.31 12.22 -25.49
N THR A 102 58.72 12.16 -24.30
CA THR A 102 57.28 12.04 -24.09
C THR A 102 56.79 13.11 -23.13
N LYS A 103 55.50 13.43 -23.25
CA LYS A 103 54.77 14.21 -22.26
C LYS A 103 53.54 13.42 -21.85
N ILE A 104 53.49 13.03 -20.59
CA ILE A 104 52.28 12.48 -19.98
C ILE A 104 51.60 13.62 -19.22
N LYS A 105 50.26 13.66 -19.26
CA LYS A 105 49.46 14.59 -18.47
C LYS A 105 48.25 13.86 -17.90
N VAL A 106 48.11 13.87 -16.58
CA VAL A 106 46.91 13.31 -15.94
C VAL A 106 45.72 14.23 -16.25
N ILE A 107 44.68 13.65 -16.84
CA ILE A 107 43.46 14.36 -17.22
C ILE A 107 42.49 14.38 -16.04
N GLU A 108 42.25 13.23 -15.44
CA GLU A 108 41.34 13.07 -14.31
C GLU A 108 41.64 11.79 -13.51
N ILE A 109 41.21 11.79 -12.24
CA ILE A 109 41.12 10.61 -11.40
C ILE A 109 39.64 10.38 -11.09
N VAL A 110 39.07 9.32 -11.67
CA VAL A 110 37.64 9.02 -11.57
C VAL A 110 37.40 8.12 -10.37
N ASP A 111 36.60 8.56 -9.38
CA ASP A 111 36.10 7.70 -8.32
C ASP A 111 34.92 6.86 -8.83
N LEU A 112 35.18 5.57 -9.06
CA LEU A 112 34.18 4.65 -9.59
C LEU A 112 33.04 4.40 -8.60
N ARG A 113 33.22 4.65 -7.30
CA ARG A 113 32.16 4.47 -6.30
C ARG A 113 31.11 5.55 -6.45
N GLN A 114 31.53 6.79 -6.69
CA GLN A 114 30.61 7.91 -6.94
C GLN A 114 29.85 7.71 -8.27
N GLU A 115 30.54 7.26 -9.31
CA GLU A 115 29.90 6.98 -10.60
C GLU A 115 28.91 5.80 -10.52
N LYS A 116 29.27 4.72 -9.79
CA LYS A 116 28.34 3.61 -9.51
C LYS A 116 27.15 4.09 -8.69
N LEU A 117 27.38 4.90 -7.66
CA LEU A 117 26.30 5.45 -6.83
C LEU A 117 25.34 6.28 -7.67
N LYS A 118 25.85 7.14 -8.55
CA LYS A 118 25.02 7.93 -9.47
C LYS A 118 24.16 7.04 -10.38
N LYS A 119 24.74 5.97 -10.94
CA LYS A 119 24.00 4.99 -11.76
C LYS A 119 22.94 4.23 -10.95
N ILE A 120 23.26 3.85 -9.71
CA ILE A 120 22.31 3.21 -8.79
C ILE A 120 21.14 4.15 -8.50
N VAL A 121 21.42 5.43 -8.23
CA VAL A 121 20.39 6.45 -7.98
C VAL A 121 19.51 6.66 -9.21
N GLU A 122 20.08 6.82 -10.41
CA GLU A 122 19.29 6.96 -11.63
C GLU A 122 18.44 5.71 -11.90
N ARG A 123 19.01 4.50 -11.70
CA ARG A 123 18.25 3.27 -11.84
C ARG A 123 17.13 3.15 -10.80
N ALA A 124 17.38 3.57 -9.57
CA ALA A 124 16.35 3.60 -8.52
C ALA A 124 15.22 4.55 -8.88
N LYS A 125 15.52 5.72 -9.49
CA LYS A 125 14.50 6.65 -10.01
C LYS A 125 13.67 6.03 -11.12
N GLU A 126 14.31 5.31 -12.05
CA GLU A 126 13.60 4.59 -13.12
C GLU A 126 12.67 3.53 -12.52
N ILE A 127 13.17 2.67 -11.64
CA ILE A 127 12.37 1.64 -10.96
C ILE A 127 11.19 2.29 -10.23
N LEU A 128 11.41 3.42 -9.55
CA LEU A 128 10.35 4.14 -8.88
C LEU A 128 9.31 4.66 -9.88
N ARG A 129 9.75 5.22 -11.03
CA ARG A 129 8.82 5.63 -12.10
C ARG A 129 8.03 4.45 -12.64
N ASP A 130 8.67 3.32 -12.90
CA ASP A 130 8.02 2.11 -13.41
C ASP A 130 6.98 1.60 -12.38
N ILE A 131 7.35 1.52 -11.10
CA ILE A 131 6.41 1.18 -10.01
C ILE A 131 5.29 2.21 -9.89
N MET A 132 5.57 3.50 -10.04
CA MET A 132 4.56 4.56 -10.03
C MET A 132 3.67 4.52 -11.27
N HIS A 133 4.17 4.06 -12.42
CA HIS A 133 3.37 3.82 -13.62
C HIS A 133 2.55 2.54 -13.52
N GLU A 134 3.05 1.51 -12.82
CA GLU A 134 2.32 0.28 -12.50
C GLU A 134 1.34 0.45 -11.33
N ARG A 135 1.56 1.40 -10.40
CA ARG A 135 0.70 1.71 -9.24
C ARG A 135 -0.12 2.97 -9.36
N ALA A 136 0.13 3.83 -10.34
CA ALA A 136 -0.87 4.79 -10.78
C ALA A 136 -1.94 3.94 -11.42
N VAL A 137 -2.94 3.56 -10.61
CA VAL A 137 -4.16 2.89 -11.04
C VAL A 137 -4.48 3.44 -12.43
N ASP A 138 -4.40 2.59 -13.46
CA ASP A 138 -4.50 3.07 -14.85
C ASP A 138 -5.73 3.94 -14.88
N ILE A 139 -5.63 5.23 -15.26
CA ILE A 139 -6.82 6.09 -15.24
C ILE A 139 -7.90 5.43 -16.09
N LYS A 140 -7.57 4.54 -17.04
CA LYS A 140 -8.52 3.68 -17.73
C LYS A 140 -9.06 2.52 -16.89
N GLU A 141 -8.30 1.90 -15.99
CA GLU A 141 -8.84 0.96 -14.99
C GLU A 141 -9.64 1.68 -13.91
N VAL A 142 -9.19 2.83 -13.38
CA VAL A 142 -10.01 3.67 -12.48
C VAL A 142 -11.26 4.12 -13.22
N LEU A 143 -11.16 4.61 -14.46
CA LEU A 143 -12.34 5.01 -15.22
C LEU A 143 -13.15 3.80 -15.66
N ALA A 144 -12.59 2.62 -15.83
CA ALA A 144 -13.34 1.40 -16.11
C ALA A 144 -14.05 0.92 -14.86
N GLU A 145 -13.38 0.86 -13.71
CA GLU A 145 -13.90 0.48 -12.40
C GLU A 145 -14.86 1.55 -11.86
N VAL A 146 -14.64 2.84 -12.12
CA VAL A 146 -15.58 3.94 -11.89
C VAL A 146 -16.70 3.90 -12.91
N SER A 147 -16.48 3.59 -14.20
CA SER A 147 -17.57 3.40 -15.17
C SER A 147 -18.36 2.13 -14.89
N GLU A 148 -17.76 1.12 -14.27
CA GLU A 148 -18.35 -0.16 -13.89
C GLU A 148 -19.05 -0.01 -12.54
N ALA A 149 -18.53 0.81 -11.63
CA ALA A 149 -19.18 1.28 -10.41
C ALA A 149 -20.24 2.38 -10.65
N VAL A 150 -20.19 3.09 -11.78
CA VAL A 150 -21.27 3.96 -12.29
C VAL A 150 -22.28 3.13 -13.10
N LYS A 151 -21.88 1.98 -13.65
CA LYS A 151 -22.80 0.94 -14.17
C LYS A 151 -23.40 0.08 -13.06
N ILE A 152 -22.88 0.13 -11.83
CA ILE A 152 -23.66 -0.25 -10.66
C ILE A 152 -24.75 0.81 -10.52
N GLY A 153 -25.98 0.41 -10.82
CA GLY A 153 -27.14 1.17 -10.34
C GLY A 153 -27.77 2.11 -11.35
N GLU A 154 -28.07 1.64 -12.56
CA GLU A 154 -29.40 2.00 -13.08
C GLU A 154 -30.43 1.28 -12.20
N ILE A 155 -30.71 1.88 -11.05
CA ILE A 155 -31.99 1.68 -10.38
C ILE A 155 -33.02 2.08 -11.42
N ILE A 156 -33.82 1.10 -11.84
CA ILE A 156 -34.97 1.36 -12.68
C ILE A 156 -36.20 1.58 -11.80
N GLU A 157 -37.21 2.22 -12.36
CA GLU A 157 -38.53 2.33 -11.75
C GLU A 157 -39.40 1.22 -12.32
N TYR A 158 -39.93 0.34 -11.46
CA TYR A 158 -40.80 -0.76 -11.86
C TYR A 158 -42.27 -0.45 -11.56
N GLY A 159 -43.14 -0.72 -12.54
CA GLY A 159 -44.59 -0.57 -12.41
C GLY A 159 -45.09 0.88 -12.37
N PRO A 160 -46.42 1.09 -12.37
CA PRO A 160 -47.02 2.43 -12.30
C PRO A 160 -46.68 3.17 -11.01
N GLU A 161 -46.33 2.46 -9.94
CA GLU A 161 -45.92 3.00 -8.64
C GLU A 161 -44.44 3.42 -8.61
N LYS A 162 -43.68 3.16 -9.69
CA LYS A 162 -42.27 3.54 -9.85
C LYS A 162 -41.37 2.98 -8.73
N LEU A 163 -41.57 1.72 -8.38
CA LEU A 163 -40.80 1.06 -7.32
C LEU A 163 -39.32 1.00 -7.69
N PRO A 164 -38.39 1.40 -6.79
CA PRO A 164 -36.96 1.24 -7.01
C PRO A 164 -36.62 -0.23 -7.21
N ALA A 165 -36.03 -0.58 -8.35
CA ALA A 165 -35.70 -1.95 -8.69
C ALA A 165 -34.38 -2.07 -9.44
N GLY A 166 -33.82 -3.28 -9.42
CA GLY A 166 -32.70 -3.64 -10.27
C GLY A 166 -33.14 -3.96 -11.70
N PRO A 167 -32.23 -3.86 -12.69
CA PRO A 167 -32.56 -3.98 -14.10
C PRO A 167 -33.04 -5.38 -14.53
N GLU A 168 -32.77 -6.42 -13.73
CA GLU A 168 -33.14 -7.81 -14.03
C GLU A 168 -34.37 -8.27 -13.23
N VAL A 169 -35.12 -7.33 -12.63
CA VAL A 169 -36.29 -7.63 -11.80
C VAL A 169 -37.40 -8.36 -12.59
N GLU A 170 -37.56 -8.08 -13.89
CA GLU A 170 -38.55 -8.74 -14.77
C GLU A 170 -38.04 -10.04 -15.38
N THR A 171 -36.76 -10.08 -15.77
CA THR A 171 -36.18 -11.19 -16.55
C THR A 171 -35.68 -12.35 -15.70
N SER A 172 -35.27 -12.11 -14.45
CA SER A 172 -34.74 -13.16 -13.57
C SER A 172 -35.83 -14.09 -13.04
N ASP A 173 -35.55 -15.39 -12.94
CA ASP A 173 -36.44 -16.39 -12.34
C ASP A 173 -36.60 -16.21 -10.81
N THR A 174 -35.64 -15.55 -10.17
CA THR A 174 -35.62 -15.28 -8.72
C THR A 174 -35.85 -13.80 -8.48
N LEU A 175 -36.65 -13.44 -7.47
CA LEU A 175 -36.90 -12.07 -7.05
C LEU A 175 -36.47 -11.88 -5.59
N ILE A 176 -35.71 -10.82 -5.32
CA ILE A 176 -35.36 -10.40 -3.95
C ILE A 176 -36.16 -9.13 -3.64
N ILE A 177 -36.95 -9.16 -2.56
CA ILE A 177 -37.75 -8.02 -2.10
C ILE A 177 -37.10 -7.44 -0.85
N VAL A 178 -36.85 -6.14 -0.84
CA VAL A 178 -36.27 -5.37 0.27
C VAL A 178 -37.15 -4.19 0.67
N GLU A 179 -36.84 -3.55 1.79
CA GLU A 179 -37.68 -2.50 2.36
C GLU A 179 -37.51 -1.16 1.63
N GLY A 180 -36.26 -0.78 1.38
CA GLY A 180 -35.89 0.56 0.94
C GLY A 180 -35.05 0.63 -0.32
N ARG A 181 -35.00 1.85 -0.88
CA ARG A 181 -34.14 2.18 -2.03
C ARG A 181 -32.65 1.99 -1.73
N ALA A 182 -32.22 2.30 -0.50
CA ALA A 182 -30.82 2.15 -0.11
C ALA A 182 -30.39 0.68 -0.10
N ASP A 183 -31.28 -0.24 0.31
CA ASP A 183 -31.06 -1.68 0.21
C ASP A 183 -30.88 -2.13 -1.24
N VAL A 184 -31.72 -1.62 -2.16
CA VAL A 184 -31.60 -1.87 -3.60
C VAL A 184 -30.23 -1.42 -4.11
N ILE A 185 -29.79 -0.21 -3.73
CA ILE A 185 -28.47 0.31 -4.11
C ILE A 185 -27.37 -0.59 -3.59
N ASN A 186 -27.44 -0.99 -2.32
CA ASN A 186 -26.40 -1.80 -1.71
C ASN A 186 -26.34 -3.22 -2.33
N LEU A 187 -27.50 -3.82 -2.62
CA LEU A 187 -27.57 -5.11 -3.30
C LEU A 187 -27.06 -5.04 -4.75
N LEU A 188 -27.41 -3.98 -5.48
CA LEU A 188 -26.89 -3.74 -6.83
C LEU A 188 -25.37 -3.57 -6.82
N LYS A 189 -24.83 -2.88 -5.80
CA LYS A 189 -23.38 -2.71 -5.59
C LYS A 189 -22.62 -4.03 -5.48
N TYR A 190 -23.28 -5.08 -4.98
CA TYR A 190 -22.70 -6.41 -4.87
C TYR A 190 -23.22 -7.41 -5.91
N GLY A 191 -23.82 -6.91 -7.00
CA GLY A 191 -24.16 -7.70 -8.19
C GLY A 191 -25.54 -8.36 -8.18
N TYR A 192 -26.40 -8.06 -7.20
CA TYR A 192 -27.76 -8.59 -7.14
C TYR A 192 -28.72 -7.67 -7.92
N LYS A 193 -28.94 -8.00 -9.20
CA LYS A 193 -29.71 -7.17 -10.15
C LYS A 193 -31.20 -7.44 -10.19
N ASN A 194 -31.66 -8.47 -9.49
CA ASN A 194 -33.03 -8.97 -9.43
C ASN A 194 -33.74 -8.55 -8.13
N VAL A 195 -33.48 -7.33 -7.67
CA VAL A 195 -33.97 -6.77 -6.40
C VAL A 195 -35.07 -5.74 -6.65
N ILE A 196 -36.04 -5.62 -5.73
CA ILE A 196 -37.07 -4.58 -5.73
C ILE A 196 -37.38 -4.09 -4.32
N ALA A 197 -37.54 -2.78 -4.14
CA ALA A 197 -37.92 -2.17 -2.86
C ALA A 197 -39.44 -2.00 -2.72
N ILE A 198 -39.93 -2.02 -1.49
CA ILE A 198 -41.35 -1.78 -1.15
C ILE A 198 -41.60 -0.45 -0.42
N GLU A 199 -40.70 0.52 -0.58
CA GLU A 199 -40.67 1.86 0.03
C GLU A 199 -41.50 1.97 1.31
N GLY A 200 -41.04 1.31 2.39
CA GLY A 200 -41.53 1.53 3.75
C GLY A 200 -43.04 1.69 3.92
N ALA A 201 -43.84 0.74 3.40
CA ALA A 201 -45.21 0.46 3.83
C ALA A 201 -46.15 1.67 4.09
N LYS A 202 -46.16 2.69 3.23
CA LYS A 202 -47.24 3.69 3.23
C LYS A 202 -48.48 3.13 2.53
N GLY A 203 -49.23 2.31 3.26
CA GLY A 203 -50.64 2.02 2.98
C GLY A 203 -50.92 0.59 2.56
N GLU A 204 -50.41 0.14 1.41
CA GLU A 204 -50.76 -1.16 0.81
C GLU A 204 -49.64 -1.65 -0.12
N ILE A 205 -49.46 -2.97 -0.23
CA ILE A 205 -48.48 -3.57 -1.15
C ILE A 205 -49.00 -3.45 -2.58
N PRO A 206 -48.24 -2.83 -3.52
CA PRO A 206 -48.70 -2.61 -4.89
C PRO A 206 -49.07 -3.88 -5.66
N LYS A 207 -50.14 -3.83 -6.47
CA LYS A 207 -50.56 -4.97 -7.31
C LYS A 207 -49.50 -5.37 -8.32
N SER A 208 -48.74 -4.40 -8.86
CA SER A 208 -47.64 -4.63 -9.78
C SER A 208 -46.57 -5.56 -9.20
N LEU A 209 -46.25 -5.43 -7.91
CA LEU A 209 -45.31 -6.30 -7.21
C LEU A 209 -45.90 -7.69 -6.96
N VAL A 210 -47.18 -7.76 -6.59
CA VAL A 210 -47.90 -9.03 -6.39
C VAL A 210 -47.89 -9.85 -7.69
N ASP A 211 -48.19 -9.23 -8.81
CA ASP A 211 -48.22 -9.89 -10.11
C ASP A 211 -46.82 -10.25 -10.60
N LEU A 212 -45.83 -9.39 -10.35
CA LEU A 212 -44.42 -9.71 -10.61
C LEU A 212 -44.01 -10.98 -9.87
N ALA A 213 -44.27 -11.06 -8.56
CA ALA A 213 -43.89 -12.18 -7.71
C ALA A 213 -44.56 -13.51 -8.13
N LYS A 214 -45.79 -13.48 -8.67
CA LYS A 214 -46.46 -14.68 -9.21
C LYS A 214 -45.71 -15.28 -10.41
N ASN A 215 -45.08 -14.44 -11.23
CA ASN A 215 -44.37 -14.87 -12.43
C ASN A 215 -42.95 -15.38 -12.14
N LYS A 216 -42.53 -15.41 -10.88
CA LYS A 216 -41.19 -15.83 -10.47
C LYS A 216 -41.21 -17.25 -9.96
N LYS A 217 -40.14 -18.01 -10.21
CA LYS A 217 -39.96 -19.35 -9.64
C LYS A 217 -39.66 -19.25 -8.15
N LYS A 218 -38.83 -18.29 -7.74
CA LYS A 218 -38.42 -18.11 -6.34
C LYS A 218 -38.54 -16.66 -5.89
N VAL A 219 -39.15 -16.43 -4.73
CA VAL A 219 -39.30 -15.11 -4.10
C VAL A 219 -38.64 -15.12 -2.73
N ILE A 220 -37.65 -14.25 -2.56
CA ILE A 220 -36.89 -14.09 -1.32
C ILE A 220 -37.23 -12.72 -0.75
N VAL A 221 -37.51 -12.65 0.55
CA VAL A 221 -37.65 -11.39 1.26
C VAL A 221 -36.40 -11.19 2.11
N PHE A 222 -35.69 -10.09 1.90
CA PHE A 222 -34.48 -9.75 2.64
C PHE A 222 -34.75 -8.52 3.49
N VAL A 223 -34.78 -8.72 4.81
CA VAL A 223 -35.15 -7.72 5.82
C VAL A 223 -34.01 -7.46 6.79
N ASP A 224 -34.14 -6.34 7.49
CA ASP A 224 -33.20 -5.90 8.52
C ASP A 224 -33.12 -6.86 9.71
N GLY A 225 -32.03 -6.70 10.45
CA GLY A 225 -31.69 -7.53 11.61
C GLY A 225 -32.54 -7.25 12.85
N ASP A 226 -33.62 -6.49 12.73
CA ASP A 226 -34.40 -5.99 13.85
C ASP A 226 -35.81 -6.64 13.91
N ARG A 227 -36.65 -6.17 14.83
CA ARG A 227 -38.03 -6.70 14.96
C ARG A 227 -38.97 -6.09 13.92
N VAL A 228 -38.69 -4.89 13.43
CA VAL A 228 -39.54 -4.18 12.47
C VAL A 228 -39.46 -4.89 11.11
N GLY A 229 -38.25 -5.21 10.64
CA GLY A 229 -38.05 -5.95 9.40
C GLY A 229 -38.64 -7.35 9.43
N ALA A 230 -38.59 -8.02 10.59
CA ALA A 230 -39.29 -9.29 10.77
C ALA A 230 -40.82 -9.18 10.61
N MET A 231 -41.42 -8.08 11.08
CA MET A 231 -42.85 -7.82 10.86
C MET A 231 -43.16 -7.52 9.40
N ILE A 232 -42.26 -6.84 8.68
CA ILE A 232 -42.41 -6.56 7.25
C ILE A 232 -42.43 -7.85 6.44
N ALA A 233 -41.50 -8.77 6.69
CA ALA A 233 -41.52 -10.09 6.04
C ALA A 233 -42.83 -10.85 6.29
N LYS A 234 -43.36 -10.79 7.52
CA LYS A 234 -44.64 -11.41 7.87
C LYS A 234 -45.83 -10.76 7.16
N ASN A 235 -45.86 -9.43 7.10
CA ASN A 235 -46.93 -8.69 6.42
C ASN A 235 -46.92 -8.95 4.91
N LEU A 236 -45.73 -8.98 4.31
CA LEU A 236 -45.54 -9.27 2.90
C LEU A 236 -45.97 -10.70 2.55
N ALA A 237 -45.66 -11.67 3.40
CA ALA A 237 -46.06 -13.07 3.23
C ALA A 237 -47.58 -13.29 3.26
N ASN A 238 -48.37 -12.38 3.84
CA ASN A 238 -49.84 -12.46 3.80
C ASN A 238 -50.41 -12.06 2.44
N VAL A 239 -49.67 -11.29 1.64
CA VAL A 239 -50.15 -10.70 0.37
C VAL A 239 -49.44 -11.30 -0.84
N ILE A 240 -48.17 -11.67 -0.69
CA ILE A 240 -47.30 -12.19 -1.75
C ILE A 240 -46.79 -13.57 -1.38
N ARG A 241 -46.65 -14.45 -2.38
CA ARG A 241 -45.99 -15.74 -2.24
C ARG A 241 -44.51 -15.55 -1.95
N VAL A 242 -44.07 -15.86 -0.74
CA VAL A 242 -42.67 -15.80 -0.31
C VAL A 242 -42.15 -17.22 -0.05
N ASP A 243 -41.03 -17.58 -0.69
CA ASP A 243 -40.42 -18.91 -0.53
C ASP A 243 -39.43 -18.94 0.64
N SER A 244 -38.63 -17.88 0.79
CA SER A 244 -37.57 -17.82 1.79
C SER A 244 -37.38 -16.41 2.32
N VAL A 245 -36.92 -16.31 3.57
CA VAL A 245 -36.58 -15.06 4.21
C VAL A 245 -35.09 -15.06 4.53
N ALA A 246 -34.39 -14.05 4.06
CA ALA A 246 -33.04 -13.71 4.49
C ALA A 246 -33.14 -12.59 5.52
N ARG A 247 -32.32 -12.65 6.57
CA ARG A 247 -32.28 -11.63 7.62
C ARG A 247 -30.86 -11.12 7.76
N ALA A 248 -30.71 -9.80 7.86
CA ALA A 248 -29.43 -9.21 8.19
C ALA A 248 -28.99 -9.65 9.61
N PRO A 249 -27.69 -9.57 9.94
CA PRO A 249 -27.22 -9.81 11.31
C PRO A 249 -27.96 -8.93 12.33
N SER A 250 -28.14 -9.41 13.56
CA SER A 250 -28.90 -8.69 14.59
C SER A 250 -28.43 -7.25 14.76
N GLY A 251 -29.36 -6.28 14.66
CA GLY A 251 -29.07 -4.86 14.79
C GLY A 251 -28.34 -4.20 13.61
N ARG A 252 -28.24 -4.88 12.46
CA ARG A 252 -27.68 -4.33 11.21
C ARG A 252 -28.79 -4.14 10.18
N GLU A 253 -28.69 -3.08 9.41
CA GLU A 253 -29.58 -2.78 8.28
C GLU A 253 -28.99 -3.31 6.97
N VAL A 254 -29.85 -3.68 6.01
CA VAL A 254 -29.43 -4.25 4.72
C VAL A 254 -28.56 -3.25 3.93
N GLU A 255 -28.84 -1.96 4.04
CA GLU A 255 -28.05 -0.88 3.41
C GLU A 255 -26.59 -0.81 3.90
N GLU A 256 -26.29 -1.28 5.11
CA GLU A 256 -24.95 -1.20 5.71
C GLU A 256 -24.10 -2.47 5.52
N LEU A 257 -24.69 -3.53 4.94
CA LEU A 257 -24.02 -4.83 4.82
C LEU A 257 -22.91 -4.80 3.78
N THR A 258 -21.81 -5.48 4.09
CA THR A 258 -20.77 -5.81 3.12
C THR A 258 -21.24 -6.95 2.20
N GLY A 259 -20.64 -7.09 1.03
CA GLY A 259 -20.97 -8.17 0.09
C GLY A 259 -20.82 -9.58 0.69
N LYS A 260 -19.86 -9.77 1.61
CA LYS A 260 -19.69 -11.04 2.34
C LYS A 260 -20.85 -11.32 3.30
N GLU A 261 -21.36 -10.28 3.98
CA GLU A 261 -22.51 -10.40 4.88
C GLU A 261 -23.80 -10.66 4.10
N ILE A 262 -24.03 -9.97 2.97
CA ILE A 262 -25.16 -10.23 2.06
C ILE A 262 -25.14 -11.66 1.55
N GLN A 263 -24.00 -12.14 1.05
CA GLN A 263 -23.86 -13.51 0.56
C GLN A 263 -24.13 -14.53 1.67
N LYS A 264 -23.65 -14.26 2.88
CA LYS A 264 -23.90 -15.12 4.06
C LYS A 264 -25.39 -15.12 4.43
N ALA A 265 -26.05 -13.97 4.45
CA ALA A 265 -27.47 -13.85 4.78
C ALA A 265 -28.36 -14.58 3.76
N LEU A 266 -28.10 -14.39 2.46
CA LEU A 266 -28.84 -15.09 1.39
C LEU A 266 -28.56 -16.59 1.36
N LYS A 267 -27.32 -17.02 1.67
CA LYS A 267 -26.99 -18.46 1.78
C LYS A 267 -27.68 -19.12 2.98
N ASN A 268 -27.80 -18.40 4.08
CA ASN A 268 -28.45 -18.86 5.31
C ASN A 268 -29.95 -18.49 5.38
N MET A 269 -30.55 -18.11 4.25
CA MET A 269 -31.99 -17.83 4.20
C MET A 269 -32.79 -19.05 4.66
N VAL A 270 -33.87 -18.79 5.38
CA VAL A 270 -34.74 -19.83 5.93
C VAL A 270 -36.04 -19.89 5.13
N PRO A 271 -36.64 -21.09 4.94
CA PRO A 271 -37.97 -21.20 4.38
C PRO A 271 -38.99 -20.39 5.20
N LEU A 272 -39.99 -19.79 4.54
CA LEU A 272 -40.99 -18.93 5.21
C LEU A 272 -41.63 -19.60 6.44
N GLN A 273 -41.99 -20.88 6.34
CA GLN A 273 -42.60 -21.61 7.46
C GLN A 273 -41.69 -21.69 8.68
N THR A 274 -40.40 -21.98 8.47
CA THR A 274 -39.39 -22.02 9.54
C THR A 274 -39.18 -20.65 10.16
N PHE A 275 -39.18 -19.59 9.34
CA PHE A 275 -39.08 -18.21 9.82
C PHE A 275 -40.27 -17.81 10.70
N LEU A 276 -41.50 -18.13 10.28
CA LEU A 276 -42.69 -17.80 11.08
C LEU A 276 -42.70 -18.55 12.42
N GLN A 277 -42.24 -19.81 12.45
CA GLN A 277 -42.07 -20.57 13.68
C GLN A 277 -41.05 -19.92 14.63
N SER A 278 -39.90 -19.48 14.12
CA SER A 278 -38.87 -18.82 14.96
C SER A 278 -39.39 -17.53 15.57
N LEU A 279 -40.16 -16.73 14.83
CA LEU A 279 -40.79 -15.51 15.37
C LEU A 279 -41.78 -15.80 16.50
N THR A 280 -42.55 -16.89 16.40
CA THR A 280 -43.46 -17.28 17.49
C THR A 280 -42.71 -17.76 18.73
N ALA A 281 -41.59 -18.48 18.56
CA ALA A 281 -40.74 -18.91 19.67
C ALA A 281 -40.05 -17.73 20.37
N GLU A 282 -39.52 -16.77 19.60
CA GLU A 282 -38.95 -15.52 20.13
C GLU A 282 -39.99 -14.70 20.91
N ALA A 283 -41.23 -14.62 20.41
CA ALA A 283 -42.32 -13.91 21.09
C ALA A 283 -42.77 -14.58 22.40
N VAL A 284 -42.71 -15.91 22.49
CA VAL A 284 -42.99 -16.66 23.73
C VAL A 284 -41.84 -16.48 24.73
N SER A 285 -40.58 -16.58 24.29
CA SER A 285 -39.42 -16.37 25.15
C SER A 285 -39.36 -14.95 25.71
N ALA A 286 -39.76 -13.93 24.94
CA ALA A 286 -39.86 -12.55 25.40
C ALA A 286 -41.00 -12.34 26.41
N LYS A 287 -42.10 -13.10 26.31
CA LYS A 287 -43.24 -13.02 27.26
C LYS A 287 -42.96 -13.75 28.57
N THR A 288 -42.21 -14.85 28.56
CA THR A 288 -41.82 -15.57 29.78
C THR A 288 -40.82 -14.79 30.64
N ALA A 289 -39.99 -13.93 30.03
CA ALA A 289 -39.10 -13.03 30.77
C ALA A 289 -39.85 -11.90 31.50
N THR A 290 -41.04 -11.50 31.01
CA THR A 290 -41.83 -10.41 31.60
C THR A 290 -42.80 -10.82 32.71
N THR A 291 -43.05 -12.11 32.94
CA THR A 291 -43.98 -12.58 33.99
C THR A 291 -43.31 -12.82 35.36
N THR A 292 -41.99 -12.84 35.45
CA THR A 292 -41.25 -13.00 36.73
C THR A 292 -41.03 -11.68 37.49
N GLU A 293 -41.32 -10.53 36.89
CA GLU A 293 -41.07 -9.21 37.50
C GLU A 293 -42.33 -8.50 38.02
N ALA A 294 -43.53 -9.09 37.86
CA ALA A 294 -44.79 -8.44 38.20
C ALA A 294 -45.29 -8.65 39.66
N GLU A 295 -44.64 -9.48 40.48
CA GLU A 295 -45.05 -9.71 41.89
C GLU A 295 -44.21 -8.97 42.94
N ALA A 296 -43.19 -8.19 42.55
CA ALA A 296 -42.26 -7.57 43.51
C ALA A 296 -42.45 -6.06 43.71
N VAL A 297 -43.47 -5.44 43.13
CA VAL A 297 -43.64 -3.97 43.13
C VAL A 297 -44.88 -3.51 43.91
N GLU A 298 -45.05 -3.99 45.15
CA GLU A 298 -46.00 -3.36 46.08
C GLU A 298 -45.48 -3.37 47.51
N ALA A 299 -44.40 -2.63 47.76
CA ALA A 299 -44.13 -2.04 49.06
C ALA A 299 -43.13 -0.88 48.99
N THR A 300 -43.68 0.32 49.21
CA THR A 300 -43.04 1.46 49.89
C THR A 300 -42.20 2.43 49.06
N SER A 301 -42.79 3.61 48.92
CA SER A 301 -42.25 4.86 48.43
C SER A 301 -41.58 5.71 49.54
N ILE A 302 -40.72 6.64 49.08
CA ILE A 302 -40.25 7.94 49.62
C ILE A 302 -39.11 7.96 50.68
N GLN A 303 -37.89 8.41 50.33
CA GLN A 303 -37.37 9.81 50.39
C GLN A 303 -35.86 9.88 50.04
N VAL A 304 -35.48 10.97 49.37
CA VAL A 304 -34.13 11.47 48.96
C VAL A 304 -33.65 12.41 50.11
N PRO A 305 -32.34 12.64 50.46
CA PRO A 305 -31.29 13.10 49.53
C PRO A 305 -29.79 12.80 49.82
N GLU A 306 -28.99 13.11 48.77
CA GLU A 306 -27.58 13.56 48.66
C GLU A 306 -26.38 12.71 49.13
N THR A 307 -25.46 12.49 48.16
CA THR A 307 -23.96 12.44 48.15
C THR A 307 -23.21 11.81 49.34
N GLU A 308 -22.12 11.06 49.23
CA GLU A 308 -21.11 10.80 48.19
C GLU A 308 -20.28 9.56 48.63
N VAL A 309 -19.80 8.75 47.67
CA VAL A 309 -18.62 7.83 47.60
C VAL A 309 -18.19 6.98 48.83
N ILE A 310 -17.78 5.70 48.68
CA ILE A 310 -16.62 5.17 47.93
C ILE A 310 -16.88 3.70 47.47
N PRO A 311 -16.28 3.22 46.35
CA PRO A 311 -16.69 2.02 45.59
C PRO A 311 -15.65 0.86 45.56
N LYS A 312 -16.06 -0.27 44.95
CA LYS A 312 -15.31 -1.34 44.24
C LYS A 312 -16.36 -2.33 43.66
N THR A 313 -16.36 -2.87 42.44
CA THR A 313 -15.53 -2.84 41.22
C THR A 313 -16.40 -3.41 40.07
N VAL A 314 -16.29 -2.91 38.83
CA VAL A 314 -16.84 -3.53 37.60
C VAL A 314 -15.79 -3.39 36.49
N GLU A 315 -15.54 -4.46 35.72
CA GLU A 315 -14.63 -4.48 34.56
C GLU A 315 -15.35 -3.99 33.29
N VAL A 316 -14.75 -3.02 32.60
CA VAL A 316 -15.24 -2.37 31.38
C VAL A 316 -14.14 -2.39 30.31
N LEU A 317 -14.60 -2.61 29.08
CA LEU A 317 -13.95 -2.37 27.78
C LEU A 317 -12.83 -1.31 27.82
N GLU A 318 -11.62 -1.68 27.41
CA GLU A 318 -10.47 -0.77 27.31
C GLU A 318 -10.65 0.20 26.12
N THR A 319 -11.36 1.30 26.36
CA THR A 319 -11.12 2.56 25.65
C THR A 319 -9.88 3.21 26.26
N TYR A 320 -8.77 3.28 25.54
CA TYR A 320 -7.59 4.04 25.97
C TYR A 320 -7.95 5.52 26.09
N MET A 321 -8.11 6.01 27.32
CA MET A 321 -8.26 7.43 27.63
C MET A 321 -6.88 8.08 27.58
N ILE A 322 -6.63 8.92 26.56
CA ILE A 322 -5.42 9.73 26.49
C ILE A 322 -5.46 10.77 27.63
N PRO A 323 -4.47 10.83 28.54
CA PRO A 323 -4.46 11.81 29.61
C PRO A 323 -4.41 13.25 29.09
N ASN A 324 -5.11 14.18 29.76
CA ASN A 324 -5.14 15.60 29.38
C ASN A 324 -3.73 16.22 29.27
N LYS A 325 -2.77 15.76 30.08
CA LYS A 325 -1.37 16.19 30.02
C LYS A 325 -0.72 15.94 28.65
N VAL A 326 -1.10 14.86 27.96
CA VAL A 326 -0.59 14.51 26.63
C VAL A 326 -1.27 15.37 25.57
N LEU A 327 -2.57 15.65 25.72
CA LEU A 327 -3.31 16.56 24.83
C LEU A 327 -2.75 18.00 24.90
N GLU A 328 -2.36 18.46 26.09
CA GLU A 328 -1.68 19.75 26.26
C GLU A 328 -0.28 19.74 25.64
N ALA A 329 0.49 18.67 25.83
CA ALA A 329 1.81 18.52 25.22
C ALA A 329 1.75 18.58 23.68
N ILE A 330 0.77 17.93 23.05
CA ILE A 330 0.56 17.97 21.59
C ILE A 330 0.39 19.41 21.08
N ASN A 331 -0.34 20.26 21.82
CA ASN A 331 -0.51 21.65 21.43
C ASN A 331 0.77 22.47 21.57
N SER A 332 1.63 22.16 22.55
CA SER A 332 2.92 22.83 22.75
C SER A 332 4.03 22.39 21.78
N LEU A 333 3.89 21.23 21.13
CA LEU A 333 4.84 20.73 20.13
C LEU A 333 4.59 21.26 18.72
N LYS A 334 3.44 21.93 18.48
CA LYS A 334 3.13 22.51 17.17
C LYS A 334 4.14 23.62 16.83
N GLY A 335 5.00 23.34 15.87
CA GLY A 335 5.97 24.29 15.32
C GLY A 335 7.36 24.28 15.96
N THR A 336 7.65 23.36 16.89
CA THR A 336 8.95 23.29 17.58
C THR A 336 9.93 22.30 16.95
N LEU A 337 9.51 21.46 15.99
CA LEU A 337 10.33 20.38 15.39
C LEU A 337 10.91 19.44 16.46
N GLU A 338 10.11 19.12 17.47
CA GLU A 338 10.48 18.19 18.55
C GLU A 338 9.42 17.09 18.69
N ALA A 339 9.84 15.92 19.17
CA ALA A 339 8.98 14.82 19.55
C ALA A 339 9.21 14.48 21.03
N ILE A 340 8.15 14.07 21.73
CA ILE A 340 8.22 13.57 23.11
C ILE A 340 7.87 12.08 23.08
N ILE A 341 8.69 11.26 23.73
CA ILE A 341 8.48 9.83 23.90
C ILE A 341 7.82 9.61 25.26
N TYR A 342 6.75 8.80 25.29
CA TYR A 342 6.04 8.44 26.52
C TYR A 342 6.16 6.94 26.80
N ASP A 343 6.15 6.55 28.07
CA ASP A 343 6.03 5.14 28.50
C ASP A 343 4.57 4.63 28.46
N GLU A 344 4.37 3.36 28.80
CA GLU A 344 3.06 2.71 28.91
C GLU A 344 2.12 3.35 29.95
N ASN A 345 2.66 4.20 30.83
CA ASN A 345 1.93 4.95 31.87
C ASN A 345 1.82 6.45 31.54
N TRP A 346 2.13 6.87 30.31
CA TRP A 346 2.13 8.27 29.85
C TRP A 346 3.09 9.21 30.59
N ASN A 347 4.19 8.69 31.16
CA ASN A 347 5.29 9.50 31.66
C ASN A 347 6.25 9.84 30.52
N GLU A 348 6.78 11.07 30.52
CA GLU A 348 7.75 11.52 29.53
C GLU A 348 9.09 10.81 29.75
N LEU A 349 9.53 10.05 28.75
CA LEU A 349 10.81 9.35 28.74
C LEU A 349 11.92 10.20 28.15
N ASP A 350 11.65 10.91 27.03
CA ASP A 350 12.65 11.73 26.37
C ASP A 350 12.03 12.75 25.40
N ARG A 351 12.79 13.81 25.06
CA ARG A 351 12.41 14.82 24.05
C ARG A 351 13.50 14.93 23.00
N ILE A 352 13.16 14.66 21.74
CA ILE A 352 14.12 14.51 20.64
C ILE A 352 13.81 15.52 19.53
N PRO A 353 14.81 16.23 18.97
CA PRO A 353 14.63 17.07 17.80
C PRO A 353 14.33 16.21 16.56
N VAL A 354 13.30 16.58 15.81
CA VAL A 354 12.88 15.95 14.57
C VAL A 354 13.34 16.83 13.41
N LYS A 355 14.10 16.25 12.48
CA LYS A 355 14.58 16.96 11.28
C LYS A 355 13.62 16.67 10.12
N ASP A 356 13.25 17.70 9.37
CA ASP A 356 12.41 17.59 8.15
C ASP A 356 12.99 16.63 7.10
#